data_AF-A0A7K0A9R4-F1
#
_entry.id   AF-A0A7K0A9R4-F1
#
_cell.length_a   1.000
_cell.length_b   1.000
_cell.length_c   1.000
_cell.angle_alpha   90.00
_cell.angle_beta   90.00
_cell.angle_gamma   90.00
#
_symmetry.space_group_name_H-M   'P 1'
#
loop_
_entity.id
_entity.type
_entity.pdbx_description
1 polymer ?
#
loop_
_entity_poly.entity_id
_entity_poly.type
_entity_poly.pdbx_seq_one_letter_code
_entity_poly.pdbx_strand_id
1 'polypeptide(L)'
;YSRWFTEEVLPADPRIKTMVMLPLSDPEACLRVVEYFGDHPSVVGFMVASARRTPVHDNKLMRVYRAIEERGMPIGFHAVHDQKERMFEGMNRFISVHSLGFVFFNMVHITNWIFNGMPERFPDLKVVWIESGLAWAPFLMQRLDNEFMMRTSEAPLLRSRPSEYMRQMYYSSQPMETDNLEAVEMTLKMMNADTQV
;
A
#
# COMPACT_ATOMS: atom_id res chain seq x y z
N TYR A 1 -4.65 -8.72 -19.88
CA TYR A 1 -4.67 -9.55 -18.66
C TYR A 1 -5.95 -9.35 -17.87
N SER A 2 -6.18 -8.19 -17.24
CA SER A 2 -7.34 -7.98 -16.34
C SER A 2 -8.68 -8.36 -16.97
N ARG A 3 -8.90 -7.99 -18.24
CA ARG A 3 -10.09 -8.36 -19.01
C ARG A 3 -10.30 -9.87 -19.12
N TRP A 4 -9.26 -10.59 -19.56
CA TRP A 4 -9.30 -12.05 -19.66
C TRP A 4 -9.58 -12.69 -18.29
N PHE A 5 -8.96 -12.17 -17.22
CA PHE A 5 -9.19 -12.70 -15.89
C PHE A 5 -10.64 -12.48 -15.42
N THR A 6 -11.19 -11.28 -15.63
CA THR A 6 -12.57 -10.94 -15.23
C THR A 6 -13.63 -11.65 -16.08
N GLU A 7 -13.37 -11.87 -17.37
CA GLU A 7 -14.34 -12.43 -18.32
C GLU A 7 -14.26 -13.96 -18.43
N GLU A 8 -13.09 -14.56 -18.29
CA GLU A 8 -12.89 -16.01 -18.52
C GLU A 8 -12.66 -16.80 -17.23
N VAL A 9 -12.09 -16.18 -16.19
CA VAL A 9 -11.69 -16.89 -14.96
C VAL A 9 -12.67 -16.64 -13.82
N LEU A 10 -12.94 -15.37 -13.50
CA LEU A 10 -13.80 -15.01 -12.37
C LEU A 10 -15.26 -15.52 -12.47
N PRO A 11 -15.87 -15.74 -13.66
CA PRO A 11 -17.20 -16.32 -13.73
C PRO A 11 -17.28 -17.77 -13.25
N ALA A 12 -16.16 -18.48 -13.19
CA ALA A 12 -16.13 -19.87 -12.73
C ALA A 12 -16.44 -20.02 -11.23
N ASP A 13 -16.14 -19.00 -10.41
CA ASP A 13 -16.45 -19.01 -8.97
C ASP A 13 -16.69 -17.57 -8.44
N PRO A 14 -17.93 -17.19 -8.10
CA PRO A 14 -18.26 -15.84 -7.64
C PRO A 14 -17.62 -15.45 -6.29
N ARG A 15 -17.06 -16.42 -5.56
CA ARG A 15 -16.32 -16.19 -4.30
C ARG A 15 -14.93 -15.60 -4.56
N ILE A 16 -14.37 -15.81 -5.75
CA ILE A 16 -13.07 -15.27 -6.11
C ILE A 16 -13.27 -13.81 -6.53
N LYS A 17 -12.58 -12.91 -5.83
CA LYS A 17 -12.57 -11.47 -6.09
C LYS A 17 -11.17 -11.02 -6.51
N THR A 18 -11.09 -9.86 -7.14
CA THR A 18 -9.82 -9.30 -7.60
C THR A 18 -9.68 -7.82 -7.30
N MET A 19 -8.44 -7.40 -7.10
CA MET A 19 -8.07 -6.00 -7.22
C MET A 19 -7.35 -5.80 -8.55
N VAL A 20 -7.85 -4.91 -9.40
CA VAL A 20 -7.31 -4.74 -10.76
C VAL A 20 -6.02 -3.91 -10.71
N MET A 21 -4.98 -4.39 -11.39
CA MET A 21 -3.68 -3.71 -11.42
C MET A 21 -3.74 -2.38 -12.18
N LEU A 22 -3.17 -1.32 -11.60
CA LEU A 22 -3.05 0.00 -12.20
C LEU A 22 -1.64 0.25 -12.78
N PRO A 23 -1.53 0.70 -14.03
CA PRO A 23 -0.25 1.09 -14.62
C PRO A 23 0.15 2.51 -14.16
N LEU A 24 0.63 2.63 -12.91
CA LEU A 24 0.83 3.93 -12.25
C LEU A 24 1.68 4.95 -13.03
N SER A 25 2.55 4.50 -13.94
CA SER A 25 3.32 5.36 -14.85
C SER A 25 2.47 6.12 -15.88
N ASP A 26 1.23 5.70 -16.13
CA ASP A 26 0.28 6.32 -17.04
C ASP A 26 -1.04 6.62 -16.29
N PRO A 27 -1.20 7.85 -15.76
CA PRO A 27 -2.39 8.25 -15.01
C PRO A 27 -3.68 8.18 -15.83
N GLU A 28 -3.63 8.47 -17.14
CA GLU A 28 -4.81 8.40 -18.01
C GLU A 28 -5.21 6.95 -18.27
N ALA A 29 -4.25 6.04 -18.41
CA ALA A 29 -4.53 4.60 -18.43
C ALA A 29 -5.10 4.10 -17.11
N CYS A 30 -4.61 4.60 -15.97
CA CYS A 30 -5.18 4.28 -14.67
C CYS A 30 -6.67 4.69 -14.59
N LEU A 31 -7.01 5.91 -15.02
CA LEU A 31 -8.40 6.37 -15.06
C LEU A 31 -9.28 5.47 -15.93
N ARG A 32 -8.84 5.13 -17.15
CA ARG A 32 -9.58 4.21 -18.03
C ARG A 32 -9.80 2.84 -17.39
N VAL A 33 -8.81 2.33 -16.65
CA VAL A 33 -8.94 1.06 -15.93
C VAL A 33 -9.95 1.18 -14.78
N VAL A 34 -9.92 2.27 -14.01
CA VAL A 34 -10.87 2.51 -12.93
C VAL A 34 -12.29 2.64 -13.45
N GLU A 35 -12.49 3.38 -14.54
CA GLU A 35 -13.80 3.55 -15.18
C GLU A 35 -14.33 2.24 -15.77
N TYR A 36 -13.48 1.47 -16.44
CA TYR A 36 -13.90 0.23 -17.09
C TYR A 36 -14.24 -0.89 -16.10
N PHE A 37 -13.44 -1.05 -15.05
CA PHE A 37 -13.57 -2.17 -14.11
C PHE A 37 -14.30 -1.82 -12.82
N GLY A 38 -14.52 -0.54 -12.52
CA GLY A 38 -15.06 -0.08 -11.24
C GLY A 38 -16.47 -0.59 -10.91
N ASP A 39 -17.26 -0.91 -11.93
CA ASP A 39 -18.64 -1.41 -11.77
C ASP A 39 -18.75 -2.94 -11.95
N HIS A 40 -17.61 -3.63 -12.12
CA HIS A 40 -17.60 -5.07 -12.30
C HIS A 40 -17.79 -5.82 -10.96
N PRO A 41 -18.74 -6.78 -10.84
CA PRO A 41 -19.15 -7.37 -9.56
C PRO A 41 -18.08 -8.22 -8.85
N SER A 42 -17.03 -8.61 -9.57
CA SER A 42 -15.89 -9.35 -9.01
C SER A 42 -14.66 -8.49 -8.73
N VAL A 43 -14.72 -7.18 -9.04
CA VAL A 43 -13.63 -6.23 -8.76
C VAL A 43 -13.94 -5.53 -7.44
N VAL A 44 -13.07 -5.70 -6.45
CA VAL A 44 -13.25 -5.18 -5.09
C VAL A 44 -12.28 -4.07 -4.75
N GLY A 45 -11.45 -3.64 -5.69
CA GLY A 45 -10.49 -2.56 -5.52
C GLY A 45 -9.48 -2.49 -6.65
N PHE A 46 -8.46 -1.68 -6.46
CA PHE A 46 -7.38 -1.50 -7.43
C PHE A 46 -6.03 -1.66 -6.76
N MET A 47 -5.08 -2.28 -7.45
CA MET A 47 -3.78 -2.59 -6.88
C MET A 47 -2.66 -1.95 -7.68
N VAL A 48 -1.65 -1.46 -6.97
CA VAL A 48 -0.39 -1.00 -7.50
C VAL A 48 0.64 -2.05 -7.15
N ALA A 49 1.24 -2.67 -8.17
CA ALA A 49 2.42 -3.50 -8.01
C ALA A 49 3.60 -2.76 -8.65
N SER A 50 4.76 -2.76 -7.98
CA SER A 50 6.00 -2.21 -8.57
C SER A 50 5.99 -0.71 -8.88
N ALA A 51 5.37 0.15 -8.06
CA ALA A 51 5.51 1.61 -8.17
C ALA A 51 6.90 2.14 -7.74
N ARG A 52 7.97 1.53 -8.25
CA ARG A 52 9.35 1.76 -7.79
C ARG A 52 9.85 3.16 -8.10
N ARG A 53 9.53 3.64 -9.30
CA ARG A 53 10.04 4.91 -9.85
C ARG A 53 8.97 5.97 -10.01
N THR A 54 7.70 5.59 -9.89
CA THR A 54 6.59 6.54 -9.96
C THR A 54 6.31 7.05 -8.56
N PRO A 55 6.43 8.37 -8.31
CA PRO A 55 6.09 8.93 -7.02
C PRO A 55 4.59 8.74 -6.77
N VAL A 56 4.24 7.90 -5.79
CA VAL A 56 2.82 7.61 -5.47
C VAL A 56 2.03 8.84 -5.04
N HIS A 57 2.71 9.94 -4.70
CA HIS A 57 2.12 11.22 -4.33
C HIS A 57 2.11 12.25 -5.49
N ASP A 58 2.52 11.87 -6.70
CA ASP A 58 2.53 12.79 -7.85
C ASP A 58 1.12 13.34 -8.10
N ASN A 59 1.01 14.67 -8.26
CA ASN A 59 -0.27 15.35 -8.49
C ASN A 59 -1.03 14.80 -9.72
N LYS A 60 -0.35 14.22 -10.70
CA LYS A 60 -0.99 13.58 -11.86
C LYS A 60 -1.86 12.38 -11.48
N LEU A 61 -1.59 11.75 -10.33
CA LEU A 61 -2.34 10.60 -9.82
C LEU A 61 -3.56 11.00 -8.99
N MET A 62 -3.73 12.29 -8.64
CA MET A 62 -4.82 12.72 -7.74
C MET A 62 -6.21 12.41 -8.31
N ARG A 63 -6.39 12.54 -9.63
CA ARG A 63 -7.64 12.17 -10.30
C ARG A 63 -7.91 10.67 -10.21
N VAL A 64 -6.86 9.85 -10.27
CA VAL A 64 -6.97 8.39 -10.12
C VAL A 64 -7.45 8.04 -8.71
N TYR A 65 -6.79 8.59 -7.68
CA TYR A 65 -7.18 8.34 -6.29
C TYR A 65 -8.58 8.85 -5.98
N ARG A 66 -8.95 10.03 -6.51
CA ARG A 66 -10.32 10.56 -6.39
C ARG A 66 -11.34 9.61 -7.01
N ALA A 67 -11.10 9.11 -8.21
CA ALA A 67 -12.01 8.21 -8.90
C ALA A 67 -12.19 6.87 -8.16
N ILE A 68 -11.14 6.38 -7.49
CA ILE A 68 -11.22 5.18 -6.65
C ILE A 68 -12.03 5.46 -5.37
N GLU A 69 -11.74 6.59 -4.71
CA GLU A 69 -12.43 7.02 -3.49
C GLU A 69 -13.93 7.26 -3.70
N GLU A 70 -14.32 7.95 -4.77
CA GLU A 70 -15.72 8.24 -5.11
C GLU A 70 -16.54 6.95 -5.37
N ARG A 71 -15.87 5.86 -5.75
CA ARG A 71 -16.48 4.54 -5.91
C ARG A 71 -16.53 3.73 -4.61
N GLY A 72 -15.98 4.27 -3.52
CA GLY A 72 -15.89 3.58 -2.23
C GLY A 72 -14.96 2.36 -2.27
N MET A 73 -14.04 2.30 -3.23
CA MET A 73 -13.16 1.16 -3.45
C MET A 73 -11.79 1.39 -2.79
N PRO A 74 -11.12 0.33 -2.29
CA PRO A 74 -9.77 0.43 -1.75
C PRO A 74 -8.70 0.47 -2.86
N ILE A 75 -7.55 1.05 -2.51
CA ILE A 75 -6.30 0.89 -3.24
C ILE A 75 -5.30 0.05 -2.44
N GLY A 76 -4.70 -0.95 -3.09
CA GLY A 76 -3.70 -1.84 -2.50
C GLY A 76 -2.31 -1.56 -3.05
N PHE A 77 -1.29 -1.54 -2.19
CA PHE A 77 0.12 -1.50 -2.58
C PHE A 77 0.73 -2.86 -2.31
N HIS A 78 0.99 -3.59 -3.37
CA HIS A 78 1.60 -4.91 -3.29
C HIS A 78 3.11 -4.80 -3.35
N ALA A 79 3.74 -5.39 -2.36
CA ALA A 79 5.18 -5.44 -2.22
C ALA A 79 5.80 -6.23 -3.37
N VAL A 80 6.85 -5.67 -3.97
CA VAL A 80 7.65 -6.34 -5.00
C VAL A 80 9.09 -5.85 -4.86
N HIS A 81 10.06 -6.76 -4.89
CA HIS A 81 11.49 -6.42 -4.92
C HIS A 81 12.08 -6.60 -6.33
N ASP A 82 13.17 -5.90 -6.63
CA ASP A 82 13.95 -6.10 -7.87
C ASP A 82 15.40 -6.06 -7.45
N GLN A 83 16.10 -7.17 -7.66
CA GLN A 83 17.48 -7.33 -7.24
C GLN A 83 18.44 -6.43 -8.03
N LYS A 84 17.99 -5.83 -9.14
CA LYS A 84 18.74 -4.90 -9.97
C LYS A 84 18.72 -3.46 -9.45
N GLU A 85 17.97 -3.17 -8.38
CA GLU A 85 17.96 -1.84 -7.78
C GLU A 85 19.29 -1.54 -7.11
N ARG A 86 19.79 -0.30 -7.30
CA ARG A 86 21.14 0.11 -6.86
C ARG A 86 21.39 -0.12 -5.37
N MET A 87 20.36 0.02 -4.55
CA MET A 87 20.47 -0.18 -3.10
C MET A 87 20.79 -1.63 -2.70
N PHE A 88 20.61 -2.60 -3.60
CA PHE A 88 20.92 -4.01 -3.37
C PHE A 88 22.23 -4.45 -4.01
N GLU A 89 23.01 -3.56 -4.65
CA GLU A 89 24.27 -3.93 -5.32
C GLU A 89 25.27 -4.63 -4.38
N GLY A 90 25.23 -4.31 -3.07
CA GLY A 90 26.06 -4.96 -2.06
C GLY A 90 25.54 -6.31 -1.55
N MET A 91 24.36 -6.75 -1.98
CA MET A 91 23.72 -7.98 -1.50
C MET A 91 23.94 -9.13 -2.48
N ASN A 92 24.77 -10.09 -2.09
CA ASN A 92 25.14 -11.22 -2.94
C ASN A 92 24.27 -12.48 -2.75
N ARG A 93 23.23 -12.43 -1.90
CA ARG A 93 22.33 -13.55 -1.63
C ARG A 93 20.88 -13.16 -1.85
N PHE A 94 20.13 -14.06 -2.48
CA PHE A 94 18.68 -13.90 -2.68
C PHE A 94 17.95 -13.63 -1.36
N ILE A 95 18.27 -14.36 -0.29
CA ILE A 95 17.62 -14.20 1.01
C ILE A 95 17.75 -12.77 1.55
N SER A 96 18.91 -12.12 1.39
CA SER A 96 19.13 -10.74 1.85
C SER A 96 18.26 -9.75 1.07
N VAL A 97 18.21 -9.87 -0.26
CA VAL A 97 17.39 -8.99 -1.11
C VAL A 97 15.91 -9.25 -0.88
N HIS A 98 15.52 -10.51 -0.73
CA HIS A 98 14.13 -10.89 -0.49
C HIS A 98 13.63 -10.37 0.87
N SER A 99 14.38 -10.60 1.94
CA SER A 99 14.01 -10.18 3.31
C SER A 99 13.87 -8.66 3.44
N LEU A 100 14.69 -7.88 2.74
CA LEU A 100 14.66 -6.42 2.86
C LEU A 100 13.81 -5.74 1.77
N GLY A 101 13.79 -6.29 0.56
CA GLY A 101 13.25 -5.59 -0.59
C GLY A 101 11.73 -5.51 -0.63
N PHE A 102 11.03 -6.57 -0.24
CA PHE A 102 9.57 -6.53 -0.12
C PHE A 102 9.09 -5.50 0.92
N VAL A 103 9.81 -5.42 2.04
CA VAL A 103 9.48 -4.51 3.15
C VAL A 103 9.79 -3.07 2.77
N PHE A 104 10.98 -2.84 2.21
CA PHE A 104 11.51 -1.49 2.00
C PHE A 104 10.63 -0.65 1.06
N PHE A 105 10.15 -1.22 -0.05
CA PHE A 105 9.33 -0.43 -0.98
C PHE A 105 7.98 -0.02 -0.38
N ASN A 106 7.33 -0.88 0.42
CA ASN A 106 6.12 -0.48 1.15
C ASN A 106 6.42 0.60 2.18
N MET A 107 7.55 0.52 2.91
CA MET A 107 7.99 1.61 3.80
C MET A 107 8.20 2.93 3.04
N VAL A 108 8.81 2.89 1.85
CA VAL A 108 8.99 4.08 1.00
C VAL A 108 7.64 4.64 0.55
N HIS A 109 6.72 3.79 0.08
CA HIS A 109 5.43 4.21 -0.43
C HIS A 109 4.55 4.79 0.67
N ILE A 110 4.43 4.15 1.84
CA ILE A 110 3.63 4.66 2.95
C ILE A 110 4.21 5.94 3.54
N THR A 111 5.55 6.06 3.63
CA THR A 111 6.20 7.28 4.11
C THR A 111 5.87 8.45 3.18
N ASN A 112 6.00 8.23 1.86
CA ASN A 112 5.61 9.22 0.87
C ASN A 112 4.11 9.54 0.91
N TRP A 113 3.27 8.52 1.09
CA TRP A 113 1.83 8.68 1.19
C TRP A 113 1.44 9.59 2.37
N ILE A 114 1.98 9.31 3.54
CA ILE A 114 1.67 10.05 4.76
C ILE A 114 2.23 11.47 4.67
N PHE A 115 3.53 11.65 4.47
CA PHE A 115 4.12 13.00 4.55
C PHE A 115 3.66 13.97 3.45
N ASN A 116 3.15 13.45 2.32
CA ASN A 116 2.51 14.29 1.30
C ASN A 116 1.02 14.60 1.60
N GLY A 117 0.53 14.22 2.78
CA GLY A 117 -0.83 14.51 3.22
C GLY A 117 -1.89 13.76 2.43
N MET A 118 -1.56 12.59 1.87
CA MET A 118 -2.53 11.83 1.08
C MET A 118 -3.76 11.42 1.88
N PRO A 119 -3.66 10.98 3.16
CA PRO A 119 -4.86 10.73 3.99
C PRO A 119 -5.72 11.97 4.24
N GLU A 120 -5.14 13.17 4.23
CA GLU A 120 -5.90 14.43 4.38
C GLU A 120 -6.58 14.84 3.06
N ARG A 121 -5.97 14.50 1.92
CA ARG A 121 -6.55 14.73 0.59
C ARG A 121 -7.66 13.73 0.26
N PHE A 122 -7.51 12.48 0.68
CA PHE A 122 -8.41 11.37 0.40
C PHE A 122 -8.79 10.64 1.70
N PRO A 123 -9.57 11.29 2.59
CA PRO A 123 -9.88 10.76 3.91
C PRO A 123 -10.74 9.49 3.88
N ASP A 124 -11.49 9.25 2.80
CA ASP A 124 -12.39 8.11 2.67
C ASP A 124 -11.74 6.96 1.84
N LEU A 125 -10.58 7.22 1.24
CA LEU A 125 -9.85 6.23 0.46
C LEU A 125 -9.16 5.21 1.37
N LYS A 126 -9.69 3.98 1.38
CA LYS A 126 -9.09 2.85 2.08
C LYS A 126 -7.79 2.42 1.38
N VAL A 127 -6.70 2.38 2.14
CA VAL A 127 -5.37 1.97 1.65
C VAL A 127 -4.96 0.65 2.29
N VAL A 128 -4.48 -0.30 1.48
CA VAL A 128 -4.07 -1.63 1.91
C VAL A 128 -2.59 -1.87 1.57
N TRP A 129 -1.77 -2.31 2.52
CA TRP A 129 -0.37 -2.69 2.31
C TRP A 129 -0.23 -4.21 2.26
N ILE A 130 0.20 -4.73 1.13
CA ILE A 130 0.09 -6.15 0.79
C ILE A 130 1.49 -6.77 0.64
N GLU A 131 1.69 -7.95 1.26
CA GLU A 131 2.84 -8.85 1.11
C GLU A 131 4.22 -8.37 1.65
N SER A 132 4.26 -7.54 2.69
CA SER A 132 5.53 -7.10 3.33
C SER A 132 5.78 -7.65 4.73
N GLY A 133 4.96 -8.60 5.17
CA GLY A 133 4.86 -8.96 6.58
C GLY A 133 4.47 -7.77 7.46
N LEU A 134 4.61 -7.92 8.77
CA LEU A 134 4.02 -6.96 9.72
C LEU A 134 5.06 -6.33 10.66
N ALA A 135 6.18 -7.00 10.90
CA ALA A 135 7.19 -6.56 11.88
C ALA A 135 7.78 -5.16 11.62
N TRP A 136 7.69 -4.64 10.40
CA TRP A 136 8.17 -3.31 10.03
C TRP A 136 7.24 -2.17 10.47
N ALA A 137 5.95 -2.44 10.66
CA ALA A 137 4.97 -1.39 10.96
C ALA A 137 5.24 -0.70 12.30
N PRO A 138 5.50 -1.41 13.43
CA PRO A 138 5.88 -0.80 14.70
C PRO A 138 7.13 0.08 14.61
N PHE A 139 8.15 -0.39 13.89
CA PHE A 139 9.38 0.37 13.67
C PHE A 139 9.07 1.67 12.93
N LEU A 140 8.32 1.59 11.83
CA LEU A 140 8.05 2.76 11.00
C LEU A 140 7.16 3.76 11.72
N MET A 141 6.10 3.33 12.42
CA MET A 141 5.24 4.20 13.22
C MET A 141 6.06 5.04 14.21
N GLN A 142 6.92 4.40 14.99
CA GLN A 142 7.76 5.09 15.96
C GLN A 142 8.75 6.04 15.27
N ARG A 143 9.38 5.59 14.18
CA ARG A 143 10.37 6.37 13.45
C ARG A 143 9.75 7.64 12.85
N LEU A 144 8.59 7.51 12.21
CA LEU A 144 7.90 8.63 11.56
C LEU A 144 7.34 9.61 12.57
N ASP A 145 6.74 9.13 13.67
CA ASP A 145 6.26 9.99 14.75
C ASP A 145 7.39 10.82 15.36
N ASN A 146 8.53 10.19 15.65
CA ASN A 146 9.67 10.89 16.21
C ASN A 146 10.21 11.97 15.26
N GLU A 147 10.36 11.68 13.97
CA GLU A 147 10.79 12.69 12.98
C GLU A 147 9.75 13.80 12.82
N PHE A 148 8.46 13.45 12.77
CA PHE A 148 7.39 14.43 12.67
C PHE A 148 7.41 15.41 13.84
N MET A 149 7.57 14.93 15.09
CA MET A 149 7.62 15.80 16.27
C MET A 149 8.81 16.77 16.26
N MET A 150 9.92 16.43 15.60
CA MET A 150 11.09 17.31 15.48
C MET A 150 11.00 18.27 14.28
N ARG A 151 10.19 17.96 13.28
CA ARG A 151 10.19 18.61 11.96
C ARG A 151 8.78 18.79 11.40
N THR A 152 7.82 19.19 12.23
CA THR A 152 6.41 19.33 11.81
C THR A 152 6.24 20.26 10.60
N SER A 153 7.13 21.25 10.44
CA SER A 153 7.15 22.16 9.28
C SER A 153 7.38 21.47 7.94
N GLU A 154 8.01 20.30 7.91
CA GLU A 154 8.25 19.50 6.69
C GLU A 154 7.02 18.69 6.26
N ALA A 155 6.00 18.58 7.13
CA ALA A 155 4.75 17.88 6.85
C ALA A 155 3.54 18.77 7.17
N PRO A 156 3.42 19.96 6.53
CA PRO A 156 2.47 21.00 6.92
C PRO A 156 1.00 20.62 6.70
N LEU A 157 0.74 19.57 5.91
CA LEU A 157 -0.60 19.08 5.64
C LEU A 157 -1.14 18.18 6.76
N LEU A 158 -0.26 17.54 7.53
CA LEU A 158 -0.67 16.58 8.55
C LEU A 158 -1.32 17.28 9.75
N ARG A 159 -2.46 16.73 10.18
CA ARG A 159 -3.21 17.17 11.37
C ARG A 159 -3.03 16.23 12.56
N SER A 160 -2.42 15.08 12.35
CA SER A 160 -2.18 14.04 13.37
C SER A 160 -0.79 13.42 13.19
N ARG A 161 -0.40 12.57 14.15
CA ARG A 161 0.87 11.85 14.05
C ARG A 161 0.81 10.82 12.91
N PRO A 162 1.92 10.56 12.20
CA PRO A 162 2.00 9.51 11.18
C PRO A 162 1.41 8.16 11.60
N SER A 163 1.67 7.71 12.83
CA SER A 163 1.15 6.46 13.38
C SER A 163 -0.39 6.42 13.45
N GLU A 164 -1.05 7.54 13.71
CA GLU A 164 -2.52 7.62 13.76
C GLU A 164 -3.13 7.39 12.37
N TYR A 165 -2.49 7.88 11.31
CA TYR A 165 -2.92 7.55 9.94
C TYR A 165 -2.64 6.09 9.60
N MET A 166 -1.48 5.55 10.01
CA MET A 166 -1.15 4.14 9.77
C MET A 166 -2.16 3.19 10.45
N ARG A 167 -2.66 3.54 11.65
CA ARG A 167 -3.71 2.80 12.36
C ARG A 167 -5.08 2.80 11.66
N GLN A 168 -5.28 3.66 10.65
CA GLN A 168 -6.49 3.71 9.83
C GLN A 168 -6.34 2.95 8.49
N MET A 169 -5.14 2.45 8.20
CA MET A 169 -4.84 1.68 6.97
C MET A 169 -4.96 0.18 7.23
N TYR A 170 -4.99 -0.62 6.17
CA TYR A 170 -5.09 -2.08 6.26
C TYR A 170 -3.78 -2.74 5.84
N TYR A 171 -3.54 -3.95 6.33
CA TYR A 171 -2.32 -4.69 6.08
C TYR A 171 -2.64 -6.17 5.85
N SER A 172 -2.07 -6.78 4.83
CA SER A 172 -2.16 -8.24 4.67
C SER A 172 -1.25 -8.91 5.69
N SER A 173 -1.70 -10.03 6.26
CA SER A 173 -0.92 -10.77 7.26
C SER A 173 0.28 -11.53 6.67
N GLN A 174 0.25 -11.90 5.39
CA GLN A 174 1.32 -12.71 4.80
C GLN A 174 2.51 -11.84 4.34
N PRO A 175 3.76 -12.29 4.56
CA PRO A 175 4.17 -13.35 5.50
C PRO A 175 4.09 -12.87 6.96
N MET A 176 3.50 -13.65 7.87
CA MET A 176 3.45 -13.26 9.28
C MET A 176 4.66 -13.81 10.02
N GLU A 177 5.46 -12.95 10.66
CA GLU A 177 6.66 -13.35 11.39
C GLU A 177 6.33 -14.01 12.75
N THR A 178 5.91 -15.29 12.74
CA THR A 178 5.39 -15.99 13.93
C THR A 178 6.44 -16.60 14.86
N ASP A 179 7.73 -16.41 14.58
CA ASP A 179 8.81 -16.95 15.42
C ASP A 179 8.87 -16.31 16.82
N ASN A 180 8.26 -15.12 16.99
CA ASN A 180 8.11 -14.45 18.28
C ASN A 180 6.68 -13.89 18.43
N LEU A 181 5.84 -14.60 19.19
CA LEU A 181 4.43 -14.22 19.37
C LEU A 181 4.23 -12.93 20.18
N GLU A 182 5.12 -12.59 21.11
CA GLU A 182 5.04 -11.32 21.85
C GLU A 182 5.27 -10.13 20.91
N ALA A 183 6.21 -10.26 19.98
CA ALA A 183 6.46 -9.25 18.96
C ALA A 183 5.27 -9.11 17.98
N VAL A 184 4.65 -10.24 17.59
CA VAL A 184 3.43 -10.24 16.78
C VAL A 184 2.28 -9.55 17.51
N GLU A 185 2.05 -9.88 18.78
CA GLU A 185 0.98 -9.28 19.58
C GLU A 185 1.17 -7.76 19.70
N MET A 186 2.40 -7.31 19.99
CA MET A 186 2.73 -5.88 20.00
C MET A 186 2.44 -5.24 18.64
N THR A 187 2.82 -5.91 17.55
CA THR A 187 2.61 -5.43 16.19
C THR A 187 1.12 -5.24 15.89
N LEU A 188 0.30 -6.24 16.16
CA LEU A 188 -1.14 -6.19 15.96
C LEU A 188 -1.81 -5.09 16.81
N LYS A 189 -1.38 -4.91 18.06
CA LYS A 189 -1.85 -3.82 18.93
C LYS A 189 -1.51 -2.44 18.36
N MET A 190 -0.26 -2.24 17.93
CA MET A 190 0.17 -0.96 17.35
C MET A 190 -0.55 -0.64 16.04
N MET A 191 -0.90 -1.66 15.27
CA MET A 191 -1.66 -1.51 14.03
C MET A 191 -3.14 -1.24 14.24
N ASN A 192 -3.70 -1.40 15.44
CA ASN A 192 -5.16 -1.37 15.68
C ASN A 192 -5.89 -2.53 14.98
N ALA A 193 -5.28 -3.71 14.94
CA ALA A 193 -5.74 -4.85 14.14
C ALA A 193 -7.13 -5.38 14.55
N ASP A 194 -7.56 -5.17 15.79
CA ASP A 194 -8.90 -5.52 16.29
C ASP A 194 -10.04 -4.78 15.57
N THR A 195 -9.72 -3.63 14.96
CA THR A 195 -10.67 -2.82 14.18
C THR A 195 -10.53 -3.02 12.66
N GLN A 196 -9.53 -3.77 12.22
CA GLN A 196 -9.14 -3.91 10.81
C GLN A 196 -9.51 -5.30 10.26
N VAL A 197 -10.80 -5.65 10.39
CA VAL A 197 -11.41 -6.89 9.85
C VAL A 197 -12.02 -6.69 8.47
#